data_AF-A0A517SY68-F1
#
_entry.id   AF-A0A517SY68-F1
#
_cell.length_a   1.000
_cell.length_b   1.000
_cell.length_c   1.000
_cell.angle_alpha   90.00
_cell.angle_beta   90.00
_cell.angle_gamma   90.00
#
_symmetry.space_group_name_H-M   'P 1'
#
loop_
_entity.id
_entity.type
_entity.pdbx_description
1 polymer ?
#
loop_
_entity_poly.entity_id
_entity_poly.type
_entity_poly.pdbx_seq_one_letter_code
_entity_poly.pdbx_strand_id
1 'polypeptide(L)'
;MSSPIQRQTTTARLQLNGQKTRQRSGFSLLEMMLALAILGTSLAVLADIAGLGVTAAREAQALVTARMICQNKLTETLLNVDGGLAPTPVSRNAVDSYDSDSLETFYFTLEINPGEISGLLSLRGTVEVMDPEEQVTIATYSIDRWIVDPDIGLIEMEQEEMAAREEIANGGAASGGIE
;
A
#
# COMPACT_ATOMS: atom_id res chain seq x y z
N MET A 1 -37.61 111.32 -23.17
CA MET A 1 -37.30 110.11 -23.96
C MET A 1 -36.54 109.17 -23.04
N SER A 2 -37.21 108.10 -22.59
CA SER A 2 -36.82 106.68 -22.78
C SER A 2 -35.49 106.31 -22.10
N SER A 3 -35.37 105.36 -21.17
CA SER A 3 -36.18 104.18 -20.86
C SER A 3 -35.79 103.63 -19.46
N PRO A 4 -36.59 102.74 -18.86
CA PRO A 4 -36.37 102.23 -17.50
C PRO A 4 -35.61 100.89 -17.43
N ILE A 5 -35.03 100.64 -16.24
CA ILE A 5 -34.87 99.37 -15.49
C ILE A 5 -34.39 98.12 -16.26
N GLN A 6 -33.20 97.62 -15.88
CA GLN A 6 -33.00 96.18 -15.71
C GLN A 6 -31.76 95.87 -14.85
N ARG A 7 -31.97 95.38 -13.63
CA ARG A 7 -30.95 94.57 -12.93
C ARG A 7 -31.55 93.23 -12.59
N GLN A 8 -30.90 92.22 -13.13
CA GLN A 8 -31.30 90.83 -13.18
C GLN A 8 -31.18 90.23 -11.78
N THR A 9 -32.27 89.66 -11.27
CA THR A 9 -32.25 88.77 -10.11
C THR A 9 -31.73 87.41 -10.57
N THR A 10 -30.43 87.18 -10.35
CA THR A 10 -29.82 85.86 -10.54
C THR A 10 -30.46 84.90 -9.53
N THR A 11 -31.41 84.11 -10.01
CA THR A 11 -32.00 83.00 -9.28
C THR A 11 -31.01 81.84 -9.29
N ALA A 12 -30.29 81.66 -8.19
CA ALA A 12 -29.49 80.47 -7.96
C ALA A 12 -30.41 79.25 -7.85
N ARG A 13 -30.55 78.48 -8.94
CA ARG A 13 -31.18 77.16 -8.89
C ARG A 13 -30.20 76.18 -8.27
N LEU A 14 -30.40 75.86 -6.99
CA LEU A 14 -29.81 74.70 -6.34
C LEU A 14 -30.27 73.44 -7.08
N GLN A 15 -29.40 72.91 -7.94
CA GLN A 15 -29.57 71.58 -8.50
C GLN A 15 -29.33 70.57 -7.37
N LEU A 16 -30.41 70.11 -6.75
CA LEU A 16 -30.39 68.95 -5.87
C LEU A 16 -30.03 67.73 -6.73
N ASN A 17 -28.76 67.36 -6.69
CA ASN A 17 -28.25 66.15 -7.31
C ASN A 17 -28.93 64.96 -6.65
N GLY A 18 -29.99 64.45 -7.28
CA GLY A 18 -30.73 63.27 -6.82
C GLY A 18 -29.81 62.06 -6.84
N GLN A 19 -29.22 61.75 -5.68
CA GLN A 19 -28.56 60.47 -5.48
C GLN A 19 -29.60 59.38 -5.73
N LYS A 20 -29.50 58.71 -6.90
CA LYS A 20 -30.22 57.47 -7.14
C LYS A 20 -29.77 56.50 -6.06
N THR A 21 -30.60 56.33 -5.04
CA THR A 21 -30.41 55.29 -4.04
C THR A 21 -30.46 53.97 -4.82
N ARG A 22 -29.30 53.35 -4.99
CA ARG A 22 -29.15 52.06 -5.65
C ARG A 22 -29.96 51.09 -4.79
N GLN A 23 -31.19 50.78 -5.21
CA GLN A 23 -32.04 49.82 -4.54
C GLN A 23 -31.28 48.51 -4.50
N ARG A 24 -30.80 48.14 -3.30
CA ARG A 24 -30.20 46.84 -3.06
C ARG A 24 -31.37 45.86 -3.08
N SER A 25 -31.54 45.14 -4.19
CA SER A 25 -32.41 43.99 -4.22
C SER A 25 -31.85 42.97 -3.23
N GLY A 26 -32.60 42.70 -2.16
CA GLY A 26 -32.31 41.55 -1.30
C GLY A 26 -32.40 40.26 -2.12
N PHE A 27 -31.69 39.22 -1.67
CA PHE A 27 -31.81 37.89 -2.28
C PHE A 27 -33.27 37.42 -2.19
N SER A 28 -33.77 36.87 -3.28
CA SER A 28 -35.10 36.24 -3.31
C SER A 28 -35.08 34.97 -2.44
N LEU A 29 -36.19 34.67 -1.77
CA LEU A 29 -36.35 33.42 -1.01
C LEU A 29 -36.07 32.20 -1.89
N LEU A 30 -36.53 32.23 -3.16
CA LEU A 30 -36.28 31.18 -4.14
C LEU A 30 -34.79 31.03 -4.43
N GLU A 31 -34.06 32.14 -4.55
CA GLU A 31 -32.62 32.15 -4.83
C GLU A 31 -31.82 31.58 -3.66
N MET A 32 -32.22 31.89 -2.41
CA MET A 32 -31.59 31.30 -1.24
C MET A 32 -31.87 29.80 -1.13
N MET A 33 -33.09 29.35 -1.44
CA MET A 33 -33.43 27.92 -1.51
C MET A 33 -32.63 27.19 -2.59
N LEU A 34 -32.47 27.80 -3.76
CA LEU A 34 -31.64 27.25 -4.84
C LEU A 34 -30.18 27.13 -4.42
N ALA A 35 -29.63 28.17 -3.79
CA ALA A 35 -28.25 28.17 -3.29
C ALA A 35 -28.03 27.07 -2.24
N LEU A 36 -28.97 26.90 -1.31
CA LEU A 36 -28.90 25.82 -0.31
C LEU A 36 -29.04 24.43 -0.94
N ALA A 37 -29.86 24.27 -1.99
CA ALA A 37 -29.99 23.00 -2.69
C ALA A 37 -28.68 22.60 -3.41
N ILE A 38 -28.03 23.55 -4.10
CA ILE A 38 -26.73 23.33 -4.76
C ILE A 38 -25.64 23.06 -3.71
N LEU A 39 -25.65 23.82 -2.62
CA LEU A 39 -24.70 23.65 -1.52
C LEU A 39 -24.85 22.27 -0.88
N GLY A 40 -26.08 21.86 -0.55
CA GLY A 40 -26.37 20.58 0.08
C GLY A 40 -25.96 19.40 -0.81
N THR A 41 -26.26 19.47 -2.11
CA THR A 41 -25.83 18.44 -3.07
C THR A 41 -24.32 18.38 -3.23
N SER A 42 -23.63 19.53 -3.28
CA SER A 42 -22.18 19.57 -3.35
C SER A 42 -21.52 18.98 -2.10
N LEU A 43 -22.05 19.31 -0.91
CA LEU A 43 -21.58 18.75 0.36
C LEU A 43 -21.79 17.24 0.47
N ALA A 44 -22.92 16.73 -0.02
CA ALA A 44 -23.18 15.29 -0.05
C ALA A 44 -22.13 14.56 -0.90
N VAL A 45 -21.85 15.05 -2.11
CA VAL A 45 -20.83 14.47 -2.99
C VAL A 45 -19.43 14.55 -2.36
N LEU A 46 -19.09 15.66 -1.71
CA LEU A 46 -17.81 15.82 -1.02
C LEU A 46 -17.66 14.85 0.17
N ALA A 47 -18.74 14.60 0.91
CA ALA A 47 -18.73 13.64 2.02
C ALA A 47 -18.46 12.22 1.52
N ASP A 48 -19.08 11.82 0.40
CA ASP A 48 -18.86 10.51 -0.21
C ASP A 48 -17.40 10.37 -0.68
N ILE A 49 -16.85 11.39 -1.36
CA ILE A 49 -15.45 11.38 -1.81
C ILE A 49 -14.48 11.32 -0.62
N ALA A 50 -14.77 12.04 0.47
CA ALA A 50 -13.97 11.97 1.68
C ALA A 50 -13.96 10.55 2.29
N GLY A 51 -15.12 9.89 2.32
CA GLY A 51 -15.25 8.50 2.77
C GLY A 51 -14.41 7.54 1.91
N LEU A 52 -14.53 7.64 0.58
CA LEU A 52 -13.72 6.85 -0.35
C LEU A 52 -12.22 7.10 -0.17
N GLY A 53 -11.83 8.35 0.07
CA GLY A 53 -10.44 8.72 0.30
C GLY A 53 -9.86 8.07 1.55
N VAL A 54 -10.63 8.00 2.64
CA VAL A 54 -10.20 7.33 3.88
C VAL A 54 -10.03 5.82 3.66
N THR A 55 -11.01 5.17 3.04
CA THR A 55 -10.93 3.72 2.76
C THR A 55 -9.75 3.38 1.85
N ALA A 56 -9.57 4.15 0.76
CA ALA A 56 -8.46 3.95 -0.16
C ALA A 56 -7.10 4.19 0.51
N ALA A 57 -7.00 5.19 1.39
CA ALA A 57 -5.78 5.45 2.15
C ALA A 57 -5.46 4.29 3.11
N ARG A 58 -6.47 3.75 3.81
CA ARG A 58 -6.31 2.58 4.68
C ARG A 58 -5.82 1.36 3.91
N GLU A 59 -6.46 1.04 2.79
CA GLU A 59 -6.06 -0.10 1.93
C GLU A 59 -4.63 0.06 1.40
N ALA A 60 -4.25 1.27 0.96
CA ALA A 60 -2.90 1.55 0.50
C ALA A 60 -1.86 1.39 1.61
N GLN A 61 -2.16 1.86 2.83
CA GLN A 61 -1.29 1.68 3.99
C GLN A 61 -1.14 0.21 4.35
N ALA A 62 -2.25 -0.54 4.42
CA ALA A 62 -2.26 -1.98 4.67
C ALA A 62 -1.37 -2.74 3.67
N LEU A 63 -1.48 -2.43 2.38
CA LEU A 63 -0.68 -3.06 1.32
C LEU A 63 0.82 -2.73 1.47
N VAL A 64 1.15 -1.47 1.76
CA VAL A 64 2.54 -1.05 1.98
C VAL A 64 3.16 -1.77 3.18
N THR A 65 2.44 -1.86 4.29
CA THR A 65 2.88 -2.60 5.48
C THR A 65 3.02 -4.10 5.19
N ALA A 66 2.03 -4.70 4.51
CA ALA A 66 2.09 -6.10 4.09
C ALA A 66 3.32 -6.40 3.23
N ARG A 67 3.63 -5.50 2.28
CA ARG A 67 4.84 -5.60 1.45
C ARG A 67 6.12 -5.53 2.28
N MET A 68 6.21 -4.59 3.22
CA MET A 68 7.38 -4.48 4.10
C MET A 68 7.57 -5.74 4.94
N ILE A 69 6.50 -6.25 5.57
CA ILE A 69 6.54 -7.48 6.37
C ILE A 69 7.00 -8.65 5.51
N CYS A 70 6.38 -8.82 4.32
CA CYS A 70 6.68 -9.91 3.41
C CYS A 70 8.15 -9.88 2.96
N GLN A 71 8.64 -8.71 2.55
CA GLN A 71 10.04 -8.54 2.12
C GLN A 71 11.02 -8.78 3.26
N ASN A 72 10.71 -8.30 4.47
CA ASN A 72 11.58 -8.48 5.62
C ASN A 72 11.64 -9.96 6.05
N LYS A 73 10.49 -10.63 6.16
CA LYS A 73 10.42 -12.05 6.51
C LYS A 73 11.10 -12.94 5.46
N LEU A 74 10.91 -12.62 4.18
CA LEU A 74 11.59 -13.36 3.13
C LEU A 74 13.10 -13.10 3.16
N THR A 75 13.55 -11.88 3.44
CA THR A 75 14.98 -11.57 3.59
C THR A 75 15.58 -12.32 4.78
N GLU A 76 14.87 -12.42 5.90
CA GLU A 76 15.26 -13.25 7.05
C GLU A 76 15.46 -14.71 6.63
N THR A 77 14.54 -15.27 5.84
CA THR A 77 14.69 -16.62 5.29
C THR A 77 15.91 -16.74 4.38
N LEU A 78 16.14 -15.78 3.48
CA LEU A 78 17.30 -15.79 2.57
C LEU A 78 18.62 -15.74 3.33
N LEU A 79 18.72 -14.93 4.39
CA LEU A 79 19.92 -14.86 5.22
C LEU A 79 20.21 -16.18 5.93
N ASN A 80 19.17 -16.91 6.35
CA ASN A 80 19.33 -18.25 6.92
C ASN A 80 19.84 -19.24 5.88
N VAL A 81 19.37 -19.15 4.63
CA VAL A 81 19.84 -19.97 3.49
C VAL A 81 21.31 -19.69 3.20
N ASP A 82 21.71 -18.42 3.12
CA ASP A 82 23.12 -18.05 2.91
C ASP A 82 24.03 -18.53 4.07
N GLY A 83 23.46 -18.68 5.27
CA GLY A 83 24.10 -19.29 6.44
C GLY A 83 24.16 -20.81 6.42
N GLY A 84 23.66 -21.47 5.37
CA GLY A 84 23.65 -22.92 5.20
C GLY A 84 22.46 -23.64 5.84
N LEU A 85 21.40 -22.93 6.25
CA LEU A 85 20.16 -23.55 6.72
C LEU A 85 19.16 -23.70 5.57
N ALA A 86 18.67 -24.92 5.35
CA ALA A 86 17.60 -25.17 4.39
C ALA A 86 16.31 -24.39 4.78
N PRO A 87 15.62 -23.76 3.82
CA PRO A 87 14.45 -22.96 4.10
C PRO A 87 13.27 -23.88 4.48
N THR A 88 12.50 -23.49 5.50
CA THR A 88 11.34 -24.26 5.99
C THR A 88 10.02 -23.57 5.65
N PRO A 89 9.00 -24.30 5.20
CA PRO A 89 7.70 -23.73 4.89
C PRO A 89 7.01 -23.27 6.18
N VAL A 90 6.33 -22.12 6.12
CA VAL A 90 5.62 -21.54 7.27
C VAL A 90 4.13 -21.56 6.96
N SER A 91 3.38 -22.35 7.73
CA SER A 91 1.92 -22.32 7.70
C SER A 91 1.42 -21.11 8.49
N ARG A 92 0.56 -20.31 7.84
CA ARG A 92 -0.09 -19.06 8.31
C ARG A 92 0.24 -18.68 9.76
N ASN A 93 1.18 -17.77 9.92
CA ASN A 93 1.65 -17.28 11.22
C ASN A 93 1.24 -15.81 11.42
N ALA A 94 0.74 -15.47 12.61
CA ALA A 94 0.44 -14.08 12.95
C ALA A 94 1.75 -13.28 13.10
N VAL A 95 1.78 -12.09 12.51
CA VAL A 95 2.92 -11.18 12.58
C VAL A 95 2.47 -9.85 13.15
N ASP A 96 3.28 -9.32 14.04
CA ASP A 96 3.04 -7.99 14.61
C ASP A 96 3.17 -6.92 13.52
N SER A 97 2.27 -5.93 13.58
CA SER A 97 2.41 -4.73 12.76
C SER A 97 3.63 -3.94 13.22
N TYR A 98 4.26 -3.24 12.27
CA TYR A 98 5.30 -2.26 12.59
C TYR A 98 4.74 -0.99 13.25
N ASP A 99 3.44 -0.77 13.10
CA ASP A 99 2.72 0.34 13.73
C ASP A 99 1.95 -0.18 14.95
N SER A 100 2.30 0.32 16.14
CA SER A 100 1.70 -0.13 17.39
C SER A 100 0.25 0.29 17.54
N ASP A 101 -0.20 1.30 16.79
CA ASP A 101 -1.59 1.76 16.77
C ASP A 101 -2.42 1.06 15.68
N SER A 102 -1.81 0.15 14.92
CA SER A 102 -2.52 -0.65 13.91
C SER A 102 -3.53 -1.58 14.58
N LEU A 103 -4.79 -1.43 14.19
CA LEU A 103 -5.85 -2.37 14.58
C LEU A 103 -5.84 -3.64 13.70
N GLU A 104 -5.14 -3.63 12.57
CA GLU A 104 -5.14 -4.70 11.59
C GLU A 104 -4.23 -5.85 12.02
N THR A 105 -4.65 -7.09 11.73
CA THR A 105 -3.86 -8.30 12.00
C THR A 105 -3.23 -8.82 10.72
N PHE A 106 -1.92 -9.09 10.77
CA PHE A 106 -1.16 -9.57 9.63
C PHE A 106 -0.85 -11.06 9.78
N TYR A 107 -1.02 -11.81 8.69
CA TYR A 107 -0.65 -13.22 8.62
C TYR A 107 0.38 -13.44 7.52
N PHE A 108 1.49 -14.09 7.85
CA PHE A 108 2.53 -14.48 6.90
C PHE A 108 2.49 -15.99 6.64
N THR A 109 2.55 -16.36 5.37
CA THR A 109 2.65 -17.72 4.88
C THR A 109 3.84 -17.80 3.94
N LEU A 110 4.67 -18.84 4.11
CA LEU A 110 5.80 -19.11 3.21
C LEU A 110 5.63 -20.49 2.59
N GLU A 111 5.49 -20.52 1.28
CA GLU A 111 5.42 -21.74 0.48
C GLU A 111 6.76 -21.95 -0.23
N ILE A 112 7.23 -23.19 -0.22
CA ILE A 112 8.50 -23.59 -0.84
C ILE A 112 8.18 -24.68 -1.84
N ASN A 113 8.47 -24.42 -3.11
CA ASN A 113 8.24 -25.36 -4.20
C ASN A 113 9.55 -25.59 -4.98
N PRO A 114 9.79 -26.80 -5.49
CA PRO A 114 10.88 -27.05 -6.42
C PRO A 114 10.72 -26.18 -7.68
N GLY A 115 11.82 -25.63 -8.19
CA GLY A 115 11.80 -24.83 -9.40
C GLY A 115 11.78 -25.65 -10.68
N GLU A 116 11.40 -24.99 -11.78
CA GLU A 116 11.37 -25.62 -13.12
C GLU A 116 12.76 -26.03 -13.60
N ILE A 117 13.79 -25.34 -13.12
CA ILE A 117 15.20 -25.67 -13.38
C ILE A 117 15.71 -26.47 -12.18
N SER A 118 16.33 -27.62 -12.47
CA SER A 118 16.95 -28.48 -11.46
C SER A 118 17.96 -27.68 -10.63
N GLY A 119 17.85 -27.79 -9.31
CA GLY A 119 18.71 -27.07 -8.38
C GLY A 119 18.25 -25.65 -8.03
N LEU A 120 17.03 -25.25 -8.40
CA LEU A 120 16.40 -24.03 -7.89
C LEU A 120 15.21 -24.35 -6.98
N LEU A 121 15.00 -23.53 -5.96
CA LEU A 121 13.78 -23.50 -5.15
C LEU A 121 13.04 -22.18 -5.37
N SER A 122 11.71 -22.26 -5.44
CA SER A 122 10.78 -21.13 -5.47
C SER A 122 10.24 -20.89 -4.06
N LEU A 123 10.55 -19.74 -3.50
CA LEU A 123 9.99 -19.24 -2.26
C LEU A 123 8.86 -18.25 -2.58
N ARG A 124 7.63 -18.57 -2.19
CA ARG A 124 6.48 -17.67 -2.27
C ARG A 124 6.10 -17.21 -0.87
N GLY A 125 6.41 -15.95 -0.56
CA GLY A 125 5.94 -15.29 0.64
C GLY A 125 4.61 -14.61 0.37
N THR A 126 3.59 -14.89 1.19
CA THR A 126 2.27 -14.26 1.11
C THR A 126 1.94 -13.62 2.46
N VAL A 127 1.52 -12.36 2.44
CA VAL A 127 0.98 -11.65 3.61
C VAL A 127 -0.48 -11.31 3.36
N GLU A 128 -1.34 -11.70 4.29
CA GLU A 128 -2.75 -11.32 4.33
C GLU A 128 -2.98 -10.32 5.46
N VAL A 129 -3.67 -9.23 5.16
CA VAL A 129 -4.12 -8.24 6.14
C VAL A 129 -5.59 -8.46 6.41
N MET A 130 -5.94 -8.69 7.68
CA MET A 130 -7.30 -8.95 8.10
C MET A 130 -7.77 -7.89 9.09
N ASP A 131 -8.98 -7.39 8.88
CA ASP A 131 -9.66 -6.58 9.87
C ASP A 131 -10.13 -7.49 11.02
N PRO A 132 -9.75 -7.22 12.28
CA PRO A 132 -10.13 -8.09 13.40
C PRO A 132 -11.63 -8.03 13.72
N GLU A 133 -12.31 -6.93 13.40
CA GLU A 133 -13.73 -6.74 13.73
C GLU A 133 -14.61 -7.38 12.66
N GLU A 134 -14.34 -7.10 11.39
CA GLU A 134 -15.15 -7.57 10.28
C GLU A 134 -14.75 -8.97 9.78
N GLN A 135 -13.57 -9.47 10.16
CA GLN A 135 -12.96 -10.71 9.66
C GLN A 135 -12.85 -10.74 8.12
N VAL A 136 -12.74 -9.57 7.50
CA VAL A 136 -12.57 -9.41 6.06
C VAL A 136 -11.09 -9.16 5.74
N THR A 137 -10.63 -9.73 4.63
CA THR A 137 -9.30 -9.44 4.09
C THR A 137 -9.30 -8.07 3.45
N ILE A 138 -8.49 -7.15 3.99
CA ILE A 138 -8.34 -5.79 3.47
C ILE A 138 -7.41 -5.80 2.27
N ALA A 139 -6.27 -6.49 2.39
CA ALA A 139 -5.26 -6.56 1.35
C ALA A 139 -4.50 -7.88 1.43
N THR A 140 -4.04 -8.35 0.28
CA THR A 140 -3.14 -9.51 0.17
C THR A 140 -1.97 -9.12 -0.70
N TYR A 141 -0.76 -9.43 -0.25
CA TYR A 141 0.47 -9.21 -1.01
C TYR A 141 1.28 -10.50 -1.07
N SER A 142 1.75 -10.85 -2.26
CA SER A 142 2.64 -12.00 -2.45
C SER A 142 3.88 -11.63 -3.28
N ILE A 143 4.99 -12.28 -2.98
CA ILE A 143 6.24 -12.14 -3.71
C ILE A 143 6.91 -13.52 -3.88
N ASP A 144 7.37 -13.76 -5.10
CA ASP A 144 8.11 -14.97 -5.46
C ASP A 144 9.60 -14.67 -5.58
N ARG A 145 10.44 -15.54 -5.01
CA ARG A 145 11.89 -15.49 -5.13
C ARG A 145 12.46 -16.85 -5.46
N TRP A 146 13.38 -16.86 -6.40
CA TRP A 146 14.14 -18.03 -6.80
C TRP A 146 15.48 -18.03 -6.09
N ILE A 147 15.83 -19.16 -5.49
CA ILE A 147 17.14 -19.38 -4.87
C ILE A 147 17.75 -20.65 -5.43
N VAL A 148 19.07 -20.75 -5.36
CA VAL A 148 19.76 -22.03 -5.58
C VAL A 148 19.44 -22.92 -4.38
N ASP A 149 19.13 -24.19 -4.66
CA ASP A 149 18.90 -25.17 -3.62
C ASP A 149 20.19 -25.37 -2.81
N PRO A 150 20.20 -25.02 -1.50
CA PRO A 150 21.40 -25.12 -0.68
C PRO A 150 21.87 -26.57 -0.50
N ASP A 151 20.99 -27.56 -0.71
CA ASP A 151 21.31 -28.96 -0.50
C ASP A 151 22.15 -29.54 -1.65
N ILE A 152 22.26 -28.87 -2.79
CA ILE A 152 23.09 -29.33 -3.93
C ILE A 152 24.54 -29.58 -3.51
N GLY A 153 25.14 -28.62 -2.79
CA GLY A 153 26.54 -28.74 -2.36
C GLY A 153 26.74 -29.85 -1.31
N LEU A 154 25.70 -30.15 -0.53
CA LEU A 154 25.75 -31.21 0.48
C LEU A 154 25.67 -32.59 -0.18
N ILE A 155 24.84 -32.72 -1.23
CA ILE A 155 24.69 -33.95 -2.02
C ILE A 155 26.00 -34.31 -2.74
N GLU A 156 26.71 -33.33 -3.31
CA GLU A 156 28.00 -33.57 -3.98
C GLU A 156 29.06 -34.14 -3.02
N MET A 157 29.16 -33.58 -1.81
CA MET A 157 30.12 -34.04 -0.80
C MET A 157 29.82 -35.46 -0.27
N GLU A 158 28.54 -35.79 -0.04
CA GLU A 158 28.15 -37.14 0.37
C GLU A 158 28.41 -38.19 -0.71
N GLN A 159 28.21 -37.83 -1.98
CA GLN A 159 28.50 -38.72 -3.11
C GLN A 159 30.00 -38.99 -3.25
N GLU A 160 30.84 -37.98 -3.06
CA GLU A 160 32.31 -38.16 -3.06
C GLU A 160 32.78 -39.04 -1.90
N GLU A 161 32.22 -38.87 -0.69
CA GLU A 161 32.57 -39.71 0.47
C GLU A 161 32.13 -41.17 0.26
N MET A 162 30.93 -41.40 -0.29
CA MET A 162 30.45 -42.74 -0.61
C MET A 162 31.32 -43.40 -1.68
N ALA A 163 31.69 -42.68 -2.75
CA ALA A 163 32.58 -43.19 -3.78
C ALA A 163 33.97 -43.54 -3.21
N ALA A 164 34.52 -42.70 -2.33
CA ALA A 164 35.80 -42.97 -1.66
C ALA A 164 35.72 -44.20 -0.74
N ARG A 165 34.62 -44.39 0.00
CA ARG A 165 34.39 -45.59 0.82
C ARG A 165 34.29 -46.85 -0.01
N GLU A 166 33.62 -46.79 -1.16
CA GLU A 166 33.50 -47.92 -2.08
C GLU A 166 34.86 -48.28 -2.71
N GLU A 167 35.70 -47.29 -3.07
CA GLU A 167 37.07 -47.56 -3.54
C GLU A 167 37.93 -48.24 -2.48
N ILE A 168 37.84 -47.82 -1.21
CA ILE A 168 38.57 -48.45 -0.09
C ILE A 168 38.06 -49.88 0.13
N ALA A 169 36.75 -50.12 0.06
CA ALA A 169 36.16 -51.44 0.21
C ALA A 169 36.53 -52.39 -0.94
N ASN A 170 36.59 -51.89 -2.17
CA ASN A 170 36.95 -52.66 -3.36
C ASN A 170 38.47 -52.90 -3.46
N GLY A 171 39.30 -51.93 -3.03
CA GLY A 171 40.75 -52.06 -2.98
C GLY A 171 41.27 -53.03 -1.91
N GLY A 172 40.55 -53.19 -0.80
CA GLY A 172 40.90 -54.15 0.27
C GLY A 172 40.69 -55.63 -0.10
N ALA A 173 39.88 -55.92 -1.12
CA ALA A 173 39.64 -57.29 -1.58
C ALA A 173 40.78 -57.85 -2.46
N ALA A 174 41.64 -57.00 -3.04
CA ALA A 174 42.69 -57.41 -3.96
C ALA A 174 44.02 -57.80 -3.28
N SER A 175 44.23 -57.48 -1.99
CA SER A 175 45.49 -57.74 -1.27
C SER A 175 45.45 -58.91 -0.28
N GLY A 176 44.34 -59.67 -0.24
CA GLY A 176 44.12 -60.76 0.73
C GLY A 176 44.34 -62.19 0.22
N GLY A 177 44.89 -62.37 -0.98
CA GLY A 177 45.07 -63.69 -1.56
C GLY A 177 46.39 -63.84 -2.29
N ILE A 178 47.47 -64.10 -1.56
CA ILE A 178 48.62 -64.95 -1.91
C ILE A 178 49.39 -65.22 -0.60
N GLU A 179 49.63 -66.52 -0.37
CA GLU A 179 50.41 -67.19 0.70
C GLU A 179 49.74 -67.53 2.03
#